data_AF-K1T6W6-F1
#
_entry.id   AF-K1T6W6-F1
#
_cell.length_a   1.000
_cell.length_b   1.000
_cell.length_c   1.000
_cell.angle_alpha   90.00
_cell.angle_beta   90.00
_cell.angle_gamma   90.00
#
_symmetry.space_group_name_H-M   'P 1'
#
loop_
_entity.id
_entity.type
_entity.pdbx_description
1 polymer ?
#
loop_
_entity_poly.entity_id
_entity_poly.type
_entity_poly.pdbx_seq_one_letter_code
_entity_poly.pdbx_strand_id
1 'polypeptide(L)' 'MAAIAISINMDVPVDIIRETIRKFKAVPHRIEYVETINDVIYYNDSKGTNTDASIKAIEAMSRPTILIAGG' A
#
# COMPACT_ATOMS: atom_id res chain seq x y z
N MET A 1 -3.18 -10.51 -6.71
CA MET A 1 -3.36 -11.61 -7.69
C MET A 1 -2.10 -11.92 -8.49
N ALA A 2 -1.39 -10.92 -9.03
CA ALA A 2 -0.16 -11.16 -9.83
C ALA A 2 0.89 -12.05 -9.12
N ALA A 3 1.24 -11.75 -7.86
CA ALA A 3 2.21 -12.56 -7.10
C ALA A 3 1.78 -14.03 -6.91
N ILE A 4 0.49 -14.29 -6.73
CA ILE A 4 -0.06 -15.66 -6.63
C ILE A 4 0.10 -16.38 -7.96
N ALA A 5 -0.29 -15.74 -9.06
CA ALA A 5 -0.23 -16.34 -10.40
C ALA A 5 1.22 -16.73 -10.76
N ILE A 6 2.19 -15.86 -10.48
CA ILE A 6 3.61 -16.16 -10.69
C ILE A 6 4.03 -17.35 -9.81
N SER A 7 3.67 -17.34 -8.52
CA SER A 7 4.04 -18.40 -7.58
C SER A 7 3.48 -19.78 -7.99
N ILE A 8 2.25 -19.83 -8.50
CA ILE A 8 1.64 -21.05 -9.05
C ILE A 8 2.41 -21.53 -10.28
N ASN A 9 2.79 -20.63 -11.19
CA ASN A 9 3.59 -20.99 -12.38
C ASN A 9 5.02 -21.44 -12.04
N MET A 10 5.48 -21.15 -10.82
CA MET A 10 6.77 -21.61 -10.29
C MET A 10 6.63 -22.86 -9.40
N ASP A 11 5.48 -23.53 -9.45
CA ASP A 11 5.17 -24.74 -8.67
C ASP A 11 5.34 -24.56 -7.15
N VAL A 12 5.18 -23.33 -6.64
CA VAL A 12 5.20 -23.07 -5.20
C VAL A 12 3.94 -23.69 -4.57
N PRO A 13 4.06 -24.52 -3.51
CA PRO A 13 2.92 -25.11 -2.83
C PRO A 13 1.90 -24.06 -2.38
N VAL A 14 0.61 -24.33 -2.63
CA VAL A 14 -0.49 -23.38 -2.34
C VAL A 14 -0.55 -23.00 -0.87
N ASP A 15 -0.23 -23.93 0.05
CA ASP A 15 -0.22 -23.64 1.48
C ASP A 15 0.85 -22.60 1.86
N ILE A 16 2.01 -22.65 1.22
CA ILE A 16 3.09 -21.65 1.41
C ILE A 16 2.65 -20.29 0.89
N ILE A 17 2.04 -20.23 -0.30
CA ILE A 17 1.51 -18.99 -0.89
C ILE A 17 0.47 -18.37 0.06
N ARG A 18 -0.46 -19.19 0.56
CA ARG A 18 -1.54 -18.76 1.45
C ARG A 18 -1.00 -18.21 2.77
N GLU A 19 -0.06 -18.93 3.39
CA GLU A 19 0.56 -18.50 4.65
C GLU A 19 1.35 -17.20 4.47
N THR A 20 2.13 -17.10 3.40
CA THR A 20 2.95 -15.93 3.09
C THR A 20 2.09 -14.68 2.90
N ILE A 21 0.99 -14.78 2.13
CA ILE A 21 0.10 -13.65 1.90
C ILE A 21 -0.60 -13.21 3.18
N ARG A 22 -0.98 -14.14 4.05
CA ARG A 22 -1.59 -13.81 5.36
C ARG A 22 -0.61 -13.10 6.30
N LYS A 23 0.68 -13.39 6.19
CA LYS A 23 1.74 -12.79 7.00
C LYS A 23 2.34 -11.52 6.40
N PHE A 24 2.04 -11.24 5.13
CA PHE A 24 2.58 -10.08 4.43
C PHE A 24 2.17 -8.78 5.15
N LYS A 25 3.17 -7.97 5.50
CA LYS A 25 2.96 -6.61 6.02
C LYS A 25 3.19 -5.62 4.88
N ALA A 26 2.38 -4.57 4.84
CA ALA A 26 2.55 -3.50 3.87
C ALA A 26 3.98 -2.93 3.93
N VAL A 27 4.50 -2.55 2.77
CA VAL A 27 5.82 -1.94 2.65
C VAL A 27 5.76 -0.52 3.20
N PRO A 28 6.79 -0.04 3.93
CA PRO A 28 6.85 1.35 4.37
C PRO A 28 6.65 2.34 3.22
N HIS A 29 6.12 3.51 3.57
CA HIS A 29 5.94 4.67 2.67
C HIS A 29 4.94 4.46 1.52
N ARG A 30 4.06 3.47 1.61
CA ARG A 30 2.94 3.24 0.68
C ARG A 30 1.62 3.36 1.44
N ILE A 31 1.03 4.55 1.44
CA ILE A 31 -0.17 4.88 2.24
C ILE A 31 0.00 4.40 3.70
N GLU A 32 1.18 4.68 4.26
CA GLU A 32 1.56 4.20 5.58
C GLU A 32 0.93 5.09 6.63
N TYR A 33 0.10 4.51 7.52
CA TYR A 33 -0.38 5.24 8.69
C TYR A 33 0.82 5.65 9.56
N VAL A 34 0.92 6.93 9.90
CA VAL A 34 1.96 7.46 10.77
C VAL A 34 1.41 7.70 12.17
N GLU A 35 0.40 8.57 12.30
CA GLU A 35 -0.19 8.92 13.59
C GLU A 35 -1.56 9.61 13.43
N THR A 36 -2.33 9.68 14.51
CA THR A 36 -3.54 10.51 14.63
C THR A 36 -3.31 11.60 15.69
N ILE A 37 -3.43 12.87 15.28
CA ILE A 37 -3.24 14.02 16.18
C ILE A 37 -4.45 14.92 16.03
N ASN A 38 -5.14 15.22 17.15
CA ASN A 38 -6.34 16.07 17.17
C ASN A 38 -7.38 15.65 16.11
N ASP A 39 -7.70 14.35 16.07
CA ASP A 39 -8.63 13.73 15.11
C ASP A 39 -8.21 13.80 13.63
N VAL A 40 -6.99 14.28 13.34
CA VAL A 40 -6.40 14.27 11.99
C VAL A 40 -5.49 13.06 11.85
N ILE A 41 -5.75 12.25 10.82
CA ILE A 41 -4.94 11.06 10.50
C ILE A 41 -3.87 11.44 9.48
N TYR A 42 -2.62 11.09 9.77
CA TYR A 42 -1.47 11.35 8.91
C TYR A 42 -1.02 10.07 8.22
N TYR A 43 -0.89 10.13 6.89
CA TYR A 43 -0.36 9.06 6.06
C TYR A 43 0.95 9.50 5.38
N ASN A 44 1.95 8.61 5.36
CA ASN A 44 3.18 8.77 4.59
C ASN A 44 3.08 7.95 3.30
N ASP A 45 2.99 8.66 2.17
CA ASP A 45 3.06 8.08 0.83
C ASP A 45 4.24 8.64 0.02
N SER A 46 5.39 8.86 0.66
CA SER A 46 6.59 9.42 0.01
C SER A 46 7.15 8.57 -1.16
N LYS A 47 6.68 7.32 -1.36
CA LYS A 47 6.96 6.54 -2.58
C LYS A 47 6.10 6.92 -3.78
N GLY A 48 5.12 7.81 -3.63
CA GLY A 48 4.33 8.41 -4.70
C GLY A 48 5.14 9.39 -5.56
N THR A 49 6.25 8.95 -6.15
CA THR A 49 7.19 9.79 -6.90
C THR A 49 6.78 10.03 -8.36
N ASN A 50 5.54 9.68 -8.74
CA ASN A 50 4.99 9.90 -10.07
C ASN A 50 3.47 10.12 -9.98
N THR A 51 2.89 10.64 -11.06
CA THR A 51 1.46 10.99 -11.12
C THR A 51 0.56 9.79 -10.85
N ASP A 52 0.87 8.63 -11.43
CA ASP A 52 0.03 7.44 -11.31
C ASP A 52 -0.05 6.93 -9.88
N ALA A 53 1.09 6.89 -9.17
CA ALA A 53 1.15 6.49 -7.78
C ALA A 53 0.35 7.47 -6.88
N SER A 54 0.54 8.78 -7.08
CA SER A 54 -0.19 9.81 -6.32
C SER A 54 -1.70 9.76 -6.57
N ILE A 55 -2.14 9.49 -7.80
CA ILE A 55 -3.57 9.30 -8.11
C ILE A 55 -4.13 8.12 -7.32
N LYS A 56 -3.43 6.98 -7.30
CA LYS A 56 -3.86 5.78 -6.55
C LYS A 56 -3.93 6.02 -5.05
N ALA A 57 -3.01 6.83 -4.51
CA ALA A 57 -3.04 7.20 -3.10
C ALA A 57 -4.26 8.05 -2.75
N ILE A 58 -4.60 9.05 -3.59
CA ILE A 58 -5.78 9.90 -3.40
C ILE A 58 -7.07 9.08 -3.51
N GLU A 59 -7.18 8.21 -4.52
CA GLU A 59 -8.35 7.32 -4.71
C GLU A 59 -8.59 6.37 -3.52
N ALA A 60 -7.53 6.01 -2.80
CA ALA A 60 -7.62 5.15 -1.62
C ALA A 60 -8.13 5.87 -0.36
N MET A 61 -8.18 7.20 -0.36
CA MET A 61 -8.65 7.99 0.78
C MET A 61 -10.17 7.91 0.90
N SER A 62 -10.65 7.65 2.12
CA SER A 62 -12.09 7.49 2.42
C SER A 62 -12.70 8.70 3.14
N ARG A 63 -11.93 9.78 3.32
CA ARG A 63 -12.30 10.98 4.09
C ARG A 63 -11.77 12.23 3.40
N PRO A 64 -12.28 13.43 3.73
CA PRO A 64 -11.67 14.69 3.28
C PRO A 64 -10.17 14.68 3.60
N THR A 65 -9.35 14.87 2.57
CA THR A 65 -7.90 14.69 2.66
C THR A 65 -7.19 15.93 2.12
N ILE A 66 -6.14 16.37 2.83
CA ILE A 66 -5.23 17.41 2.38
C ILE A 66 -3.99 16.72 1.79
N LEU A 67 -3.68 17.02 0.54
CA LEU A 67 -2.49 16.50 -0.14
C LEU A 67 -1.33 17.49 -0.01
N ILE A 68 -0.18 16.99 0.44
CA ILE A 68 1.11 17.70 0.34
C ILE A 68 1.86 17.07 -0.82
N ALA A 69 2.02 17.83 -1.92
CA ALA A 69 2.65 17.37 -3.15
C ALA A 69 3.65 18.40 -3.68
N GLY A 70 4.64 17.93 -4.43
CA GLY A 70 5.71 18.74 -5.03
C GLY A 70 7.08 18.11 -4.80
N GLY A 71 8.02 18.39 -5.71
CA GLY A 71 9.36 17.81 -5.74
C GLY A 71 9.81 17.46 -7.14
#